data_AF-A0A830C711-F1
#
_entry.id   AF-A0A830C711-F1
#
_cell.length_a   1.000
_cell.length_b   1.000
_cell.length_c   1.000
_cell.angle_alpha   90.00
_cell.angle_beta   90.00
_cell.angle_gamma   90.00
#
_symmetry.space_group_name_H-M   'P 1'
#
loop_
_entity.id
_entity.type
_entity.pdbx_description
1 polymer ?
#
loop_
_entity_poly.entity_id
_entity_poly.type
_entity_poly.pdbx_seq_one_letter_code
_entity_poly.pdbx_strand_id
1 'polypeptide(L)'
;MSLFPCNGSDATLLPQLLAKTMGLPNTIPFYSQNGSIHGILGGVNFGSAEATILYPSRRSYQSLNQQLRQASEIIQLLQLHLGEEKANNFIKTSIFYLSFGKDDFIDYFVSNSSGIGRNFSHILVHQMTNAVRNLYLNNVRKIVCAGVLPLGCAPRMLLRSNDSCLDEVNMFVLEYNTMMEENVVAINAELGDAHVIFCDVYRAMIEVINHPTTYGTINFHRLSSPLLKFI
;
A
#
# COMPACT_ATOMS: atom_id res chain seq x y z
N MET A 1 1.85 -0.39 -5.29
CA MET A 1 2.35 -1.26 -6.38
C MET A 1 1.63 -0.89 -7.66
N SER A 2 2.37 -0.66 -8.75
CA SER A 2 1.79 -0.41 -10.06
C SER A 2 2.08 -1.63 -10.94
N LEU A 3 1.05 -2.14 -11.60
CA LEU A 3 1.19 -3.21 -12.59
C LEU A 3 1.55 -2.57 -13.95
N PHE A 4 2.72 -1.92 -14.01
CA PHE A 4 3.44 -1.29 -15.15
C PHE A 4 4.00 -2.18 -16.28
N PRO A 5 3.55 -2.06 -17.54
CA PRO A 5 4.43 -1.97 -18.70
C PRO A 5 4.97 -0.53 -18.88
N CYS A 6 6.27 -0.35 -19.15
CA CYS A 6 6.95 0.96 -19.25
C CYS A 6 6.57 1.84 -20.46
N ASN A 7 5.42 1.63 -21.12
CA ASN A 7 5.07 2.32 -22.38
C ASN A 7 3.93 3.36 -22.24
N GLY A 8 3.69 3.87 -21.03
CA GLY A 8 2.87 5.06 -20.80
C GLY A 8 1.38 4.94 -21.16
N SER A 9 0.86 3.76 -21.46
CA SER A 9 -0.56 3.53 -21.77
C SER A 9 -1.24 2.72 -20.66
N ASP A 10 -2.32 3.29 -20.11
CA ASP A 10 -3.31 2.70 -19.20
C ASP A 10 -2.78 2.06 -17.92
N ALA A 11 -2.15 2.91 -17.13
CA ALA A 11 -1.68 2.60 -15.82
C ALA A 11 -2.81 2.48 -14.76
N THR A 12 -3.35 1.28 -14.53
CA THR A 12 -4.32 1.01 -13.44
C THR A 12 -3.66 0.41 -12.18
N LEU A 13 -3.76 1.11 -11.04
CA LEU A 13 -3.36 0.62 -9.72
C LEU A 13 -4.45 -0.28 -9.11
N LEU A 14 -4.09 -1.22 -8.22
CA LEU A 14 -5.07 -2.08 -7.52
C LEU A 14 -6.21 -1.28 -6.84
N PRO A 15 -5.96 -0.15 -6.14
CA PRO A 15 -7.03 0.68 -5.58
C PRO A 15 -7.97 1.27 -6.64
N GLN A 16 -7.47 1.58 -7.84
CA GLN A 16 -8.29 2.10 -8.95
C GLN A 16 -9.15 0.99 -9.56
N LEU A 17 -8.61 -0.23 -9.69
CA LEU A 17 -9.40 -1.38 -10.12
C LEU A 17 -10.51 -1.71 -9.11
N LEU A 18 -10.18 -1.66 -7.80
CA LEU A 18 -11.16 -1.81 -6.73
C LEU A 18 -12.25 -0.75 -6.82
N ALA A 19 -11.87 0.54 -6.92
CA ALA A 19 -12.82 1.64 -7.08
C ALA A 19 -13.76 1.42 -8.28
N LYS A 20 -13.20 1.09 -9.45
CA LYS A 20 -13.97 0.78 -10.66
C LYS A 20 -14.95 -0.38 -10.45
N THR A 21 -14.51 -1.45 -9.80
CA THR A 21 -15.34 -2.63 -9.51
C THR A 21 -16.51 -2.28 -8.58
N MET A 22 -16.31 -1.32 -7.68
CA MET A 22 -17.34 -0.81 -6.77
C MET A 22 -18.20 0.31 -7.37
N GLY A 23 -17.98 0.68 -8.64
CA GLY A 23 -18.68 1.81 -9.28
C GLY A 23 -18.30 3.18 -8.70
N LEU A 24 -17.16 3.28 -8.02
CA LEU A 24 -16.63 4.53 -7.48
C LEU A 24 -15.80 5.28 -8.52
N PRO A 25 -15.74 6.63 -8.46
CA PRO A 25 -14.88 7.42 -9.30
C PRO A 25 -13.40 7.11 -9.07
N ASN A 26 -12.58 7.37 -10.09
CA ASN A 26 -11.12 7.29 -9.94
C ASN A 26 -10.63 8.41 -9.02
N THR A 27 -9.80 8.04 -8.05
CA THR A 27 -9.17 8.98 -7.14
C THR A 27 -8.15 9.87 -7.87
N ILE A 28 -8.15 11.16 -7.56
CA ILE A 28 -7.16 12.11 -8.10
C ILE A 28 -5.98 12.20 -7.11
N PRO A 29 -4.71 12.19 -7.59
CA PRO A 29 -3.53 12.36 -6.74
C PRO A 29 -3.62 13.63 -5.88
N PHE A 30 -3.22 13.54 -4.61
CA PHE A 30 -3.27 14.65 -3.65
C PHE A 30 -2.59 15.92 -4.18
N TYR A 31 -1.40 15.79 -4.78
CA TYR A 31 -0.65 16.92 -5.34
C TYR A 31 -1.25 17.50 -6.64
N SER A 32 -2.21 16.81 -7.26
CA SER A 32 -2.95 17.29 -8.43
C SER A 32 -4.32 17.86 -8.05
N GLN A 33 -4.66 17.87 -6.75
CA GLN A 33 -5.89 18.49 -6.27
C GLN A 33 -5.76 20.02 -6.34
N ASN A 34 -6.83 20.67 -6.78
CA ASN A 34 -6.96 22.12 -6.75
C ASN A 34 -7.66 22.64 -5.48
N GLY A 35 -7.85 21.77 -4.48
CA GLY A 35 -8.57 22.07 -3.24
C GLY A 35 -10.09 22.13 -3.36
N SER A 36 -10.67 21.86 -4.54
CA SER A 36 -12.12 21.82 -4.72
C SER A 36 -12.75 20.66 -3.96
N ILE A 37 -13.79 20.97 -3.19
CA ILE A 37 -14.59 19.97 -2.47
C ILE A 37 -15.18 18.92 -3.41
N HIS A 38 -15.60 19.30 -4.62
CA HIS A 38 -16.09 18.33 -5.59
C HIS A 38 -15.01 17.31 -5.99
N GLY A 39 -13.76 17.75 -6.15
CA GLY A 39 -12.63 16.86 -6.44
C GLY A 39 -12.33 15.91 -5.28
N ILE A 40 -12.35 16.43 -4.05
CA ILE A 40 -12.09 15.66 -2.83
C ILE A 40 -13.20 14.62 -2.59
N LEU A 41 -14.47 14.98 -2.80
CA LEU A 41 -15.61 14.07 -2.67
C LEU A 41 -15.56 12.91 -3.69
N GLY A 42 -14.85 13.08 -4.80
CA GLY A 42 -14.54 12.02 -5.76
C GLY A 42 -13.39 11.09 -5.33
N GLY A 43 -12.77 11.34 -4.18
CA GLY A 43 -11.69 10.53 -3.63
C GLY A 43 -10.29 11.06 -3.96
N VAL A 44 -9.37 10.83 -3.03
CA VAL A 44 -8.01 11.38 -3.06
C VAL A 44 -6.99 10.24 -2.95
N ASN A 45 -5.96 10.28 -3.79
CA ASN A 45 -4.83 9.37 -3.72
C ASN A 45 -3.62 10.06 -3.07
N PHE A 46 -3.33 9.70 -1.82
CA PHE A 46 -2.16 10.19 -1.06
C PHE A 46 -0.87 9.42 -1.38
N GLY A 47 -1.00 8.27 -2.06
CA GLY A 47 0.11 7.38 -2.35
C GLY A 47 1.18 8.04 -3.21
N SER A 48 2.44 7.87 -2.82
CA SER A 48 3.60 8.22 -3.63
C SER A 48 4.38 6.97 -4.04
N ALA A 49 5.15 7.08 -5.11
CA ALA A 49 6.19 6.10 -5.40
C ALA A 49 7.18 6.04 -4.23
N GLU A 50 7.69 4.84 -3.96
CA GLU A 50 8.77 4.60 -2.98
C GLU A 50 8.43 5.03 -1.55
N ALA A 51 7.13 5.08 -1.23
CA ALA A 51 6.64 5.37 0.11
C ALA A 51 6.96 4.24 1.09
N THR A 52 7.53 4.62 2.24
CA THR A 52 7.90 3.71 3.33
C THR A 52 6.97 3.87 4.53
N ILE A 53 6.80 2.80 5.30
CA ILE A 53 6.16 2.84 6.63
C ILE A 53 7.07 3.64 7.58
N LEU A 54 8.35 3.33 7.57
CA LEU A 54 9.38 4.04 8.33
C LEU A 54 9.82 5.32 7.61
N TYR A 55 10.72 6.07 8.23
CA TYR A 55 11.27 7.26 7.60
C TYR A 55 12.02 6.89 6.32
N PRO A 56 11.75 7.58 5.19
CA PRO A 56 12.39 7.25 3.94
C PRO A 56 13.87 7.58 4.02
N SER A 57 14.69 6.68 3.47
CA SER A 57 16.14 6.88 3.34
C SER A 57 16.49 8.11 2.48
N ARG A 58 15.57 8.54 1.60
CA ARG A 58 15.69 9.73 0.76
C ARG A 58 14.60 10.75 1.06
N ARG A 59 14.99 12.02 1.14
CA ARG A 59 14.10 13.14 1.51
C ARG A 59 12.95 13.40 0.52
N SER A 60 12.96 12.81 -0.67
CA SER A 60 11.98 13.02 -1.74
C SER A 60 10.72 12.17 -1.63
N TYR A 61 10.67 11.15 -0.76
CA TYR A 61 9.53 10.23 -0.65
C TYR A 61 8.60 10.58 0.52
N GLN A 62 7.32 10.23 0.39
CA GLN A 62 6.33 10.45 1.45
C GLN A 62 6.16 9.19 2.29
N SER A 63 6.57 9.27 3.55
CA SER A 63 6.31 8.23 4.56
C SER A 63 4.81 8.06 4.83
N LEU A 64 4.44 6.92 5.42
CA LEU A 64 3.12 6.68 5.99
C LEU A 64 2.66 7.85 6.86
N ASN A 65 3.51 8.35 7.75
CA ASN A 65 3.18 9.47 8.63
C ASN A 65 2.93 10.78 7.87
N GLN A 66 3.61 11.02 6.74
CA GLN A 66 3.32 12.18 5.90
C GLN A 66 1.97 12.04 5.20
N GLN A 67 1.67 10.86 4.64
CA GLN A 67 0.40 10.61 3.96
C GLN A 67 -0.79 10.62 4.95
N LEU A 68 -0.61 10.17 6.19
CA LEU A 68 -1.62 10.31 7.25
C LEU A 68 -1.89 11.77 7.61
N ARG A 69 -0.86 12.63 7.62
CA ARG A 69 -1.06 14.07 7.84
C ARG A 69 -1.87 14.70 6.69
N GLN A 70 -1.54 14.37 5.45
CA GLN A 70 -2.30 14.83 4.29
C GLN A 70 -3.77 14.36 4.36
N ALA A 71 -4.02 13.12 4.78
CA ALA A 71 -5.37 12.62 5.00
C ALA A 71 -6.10 13.41 6.10
N SER A 72 -5.43 13.71 7.21
CA SER A 72 -6.00 14.52 8.30
C SER A 72 -6.33 15.95 7.83
N GLU A 73 -5.48 16.56 7.01
CA GLU A 73 -5.74 17.88 6.40
C GLU A 73 -6.99 17.86 5.52
N ILE A 74 -7.16 16.81 4.69
CA ILE A 74 -8.37 16.64 3.87
C ILE A 74 -9.62 16.42 4.73
N ILE A 75 -9.52 15.65 5.80
CA ILE A 75 -10.62 15.44 6.75
C ILE A 75 -11.04 16.76 7.40
N GLN A 76 -10.09 17.57 7.86
CA GLN A 76 -10.37 18.90 8.42
C GLN A 76 -10.98 19.83 7.37
N LEU A 77 -10.49 19.81 6.13
CA LEU A 77 -11.03 20.60 5.04
C LEU A 77 -12.50 20.23 4.74
N LEU A 78 -12.83 18.94 4.76
CA LEU A 78 -14.20 18.45 4.62
C LEU A 78 -15.09 18.92 5.78
N GLN A 79 -14.62 18.87 7.02
CA GLN A 79 -15.35 19.35 8.18
C GLN A 79 -15.64 20.86 8.08
N LEU A 80 -14.66 21.66 7.63
CA LEU A 80 -14.83 23.10 7.43
C LEU A 80 -15.86 23.44 6.34
N HIS A 81 -15.92 22.67 5.26
CA HIS A 81 -16.79 22.97 4.12
C HIS A 81 -18.20 22.36 4.24
N LEU A 82 -18.32 21.16 4.81
CA LEU A 82 -19.58 20.42 4.88
C LEU A 82 -20.27 20.54 6.24
N GLY A 83 -19.53 21.00 7.27
CA GLY A 83 -19.91 20.83 8.66
C GLY A 83 -19.54 19.45 9.19
N GLU A 84 -19.37 19.36 10.51
CA GLU A 84 -18.84 18.18 11.20
C GLU A 84 -19.66 16.92 10.94
N GLU A 85 -21.00 16.99 11.06
CA GLU A 85 -21.88 15.83 10.91
C GLU A 85 -21.78 15.22 9.49
N LYS A 86 -21.91 16.06 8.46
CA LYS A 86 -21.85 15.62 7.06
C LYS A 86 -20.48 15.08 6.70
N ALA A 87 -19.42 15.75 7.14
CA ALA A 87 -18.05 15.28 6.92
C ALA A 87 -17.80 13.93 7.59
N ASN A 88 -18.20 13.77 8.86
CA ASN A 88 -18.05 12.52 9.59
C ASN A 88 -18.83 11.39 8.92
N ASN A 89 -20.06 11.64 8.43
CA ASN A 89 -20.82 10.64 7.68
C ASN A 89 -20.11 10.23 6.36
N PHE A 90 -19.58 11.21 5.63
CA PHE A 90 -18.79 10.96 4.42
C PHE A 90 -17.54 10.12 4.72
N ILE A 91 -16.79 10.46 5.77
CA ILE A 91 -15.56 9.74 6.15
C ILE A 91 -15.87 8.31 6.62
N LYS A 92 -16.92 8.11 7.42
CA LYS A 92 -17.35 6.77 7.89
C LYS A 92 -17.73 5.85 6.74
N THR A 93 -18.33 6.41 5.68
CA THR A 93 -18.77 5.63 4.51
C THR A 93 -17.67 5.39 3.49
N SER A 94 -16.61 6.22 3.49
CA SER A 94 -15.42 6.13 2.64
C SER A 94 -14.53 4.92 2.97
N ILE A 95 -13.74 4.48 1.99
CA ILE A 95 -12.79 3.37 2.13
C ILE A 95 -11.37 3.91 2.06
N PHE A 96 -10.56 3.61 3.07
CA PHE A 96 -9.15 3.94 3.13
C PHE A 96 -8.32 2.71 2.76
N TYR A 97 -7.59 2.78 1.65
CA TYR A 97 -6.73 1.70 1.19
C TYR A 97 -5.27 2.00 1.50
N LEU A 98 -4.65 1.17 2.34
CA LEU A 98 -3.25 1.28 2.76
C LEU A 98 -2.41 0.20 2.07
N SER A 99 -1.40 0.61 1.31
CA SER A 99 -0.46 -0.30 0.64
C SER A 99 0.97 0.21 0.81
N PHE A 100 1.61 -0.27 1.88
CA PHE A 100 2.98 0.07 2.26
C PHE A 100 3.80 -1.19 2.56
N GLY A 101 5.09 -1.02 2.84
CA GLY A 101 5.97 -2.10 3.31
C GLY A 101 6.94 -2.63 2.25
N LYS A 102 6.58 -2.63 0.95
CA LYS A 102 7.50 -3.13 -0.09
C LYS A 102 8.82 -2.37 -0.09
N ASP A 103 8.75 -1.04 0.02
CA ASP A 103 9.92 -0.17 -0.09
C ASP A 103 10.75 -0.21 1.18
N ASP A 104 10.13 -0.42 2.35
CA ASP A 104 10.83 -0.72 3.60
C ASP A 104 11.69 -1.99 3.49
N PHE A 105 11.13 -3.07 2.93
CA PHE A 105 11.89 -4.31 2.71
C PHE A 105 12.98 -4.14 1.64
N ILE A 106 12.70 -3.44 0.54
CA ILE A 106 13.72 -3.15 -0.48
C ILE A 106 14.88 -2.38 0.16
N ASP A 107 14.60 -1.31 0.90
CA ASP A 107 15.62 -0.51 1.57
C ASP A 107 16.40 -1.37 2.57
N TYR A 108 15.72 -2.20 3.37
CA TYR A 108 16.35 -3.10 4.34
C TYR A 108 17.37 -4.06 3.67
N PHE A 109 16.93 -4.81 2.64
CA PHE A 109 17.73 -5.84 1.96
C PHE A 109 18.73 -5.30 0.92
N VAL A 110 18.59 -4.04 0.47
CA VAL A 110 19.55 -3.39 -0.44
C VAL A 110 20.61 -2.62 0.34
N SER A 111 20.24 -1.96 1.44
CA SER A 111 21.19 -1.17 2.26
C SER A 111 22.09 -2.02 3.17
N ASN A 112 21.86 -3.35 3.24
CA ASN A 112 22.58 -4.26 4.12
C ASN A 112 22.52 -3.81 5.59
N SER A 113 21.36 -3.30 6.01
CA SER A 113 21.12 -2.76 7.35
C SER A 113 21.04 -3.90 8.37
N SER A 114 22.21 -4.38 8.79
CA SER A 114 22.40 -5.47 9.77
C SER A 114 21.86 -5.19 11.18
N GLY A 115 21.30 -3.99 11.43
CA GLY A 115 20.95 -3.51 12.76
C GLY A 115 19.56 -3.88 13.28
N ILE A 116 18.57 -4.14 12.41
CA ILE A 116 17.18 -4.33 12.86
C ILE A 116 16.81 -5.81 13.08
N GLY A 117 17.53 -6.73 12.43
CA GLY A 117 17.39 -8.17 12.64
C GLY A 117 15.97 -8.70 12.39
N ARG A 118 15.65 -9.84 13.00
CA ARG A 118 14.33 -10.52 12.88
C ARG A 118 13.14 -9.67 13.36
N ASN A 119 13.37 -8.54 14.04
CA ASN A 119 12.28 -7.68 14.53
C ASN A 119 11.78 -6.66 13.50
N PHE A 120 12.35 -6.62 12.30
CA PHE A 120 11.96 -5.62 11.30
C PHE A 120 10.47 -5.70 10.94
N SER A 121 9.96 -6.90 10.65
CA SER A 121 8.55 -7.16 10.34
C SER A 121 7.63 -6.67 11.47
N HIS A 122 8.00 -6.96 12.73
CA HIS A 122 7.26 -6.52 13.92
C HIS A 122 7.15 -5.00 14.02
N ILE A 123 8.25 -4.28 13.75
CA ILE A 123 8.26 -2.81 13.77
C ILE A 123 7.32 -2.25 12.71
N LEU A 124 7.34 -2.80 11.48
CA LEU A 124 6.46 -2.37 10.41
C LEU A 124 4.99 -2.61 10.75
N VAL A 125 4.64 -3.78 11.28
CA VAL A 125 3.27 -4.11 11.74
C VAL A 125 2.82 -3.14 12.83
N HIS A 126 3.68 -2.86 13.81
CA HIS A 126 3.34 -1.92 14.89
C HIS A 126 3.04 -0.52 14.36
N GLN A 127 3.83 -0.01 13.41
CA GLN A 127 3.55 1.30 12.80
C GLN A 127 2.27 1.30 11.96
N MET A 128 2.00 0.23 11.20
CA MET A 128 0.78 0.11 10.41
C MET A 128 -0.47 -0.01 11.28
N THR A 129 -0.44 -0.79 12.35
CA THR A 129 -1.56 -0.90 13.29
C THR A 129 -1.84 0.42 14.02
N ASN A 130 -0.80 1.19 14.35
CA ASN A 130 -0.96 2.55 14.86
C ASN A 130 -1.58 3.49 13.83
N ALA A 131 -1.20 3.39 12.56
CA ALA A 131 -1.84 4.14 11.48
C ALA A 131 -3.34 3.82 11.36
N VAL A 132 -3.72 2.54 11.46
CA VAL A 132 -5.13 2.11 11.45
C VAL A 132 -5.90 2.72 12.63
N ARG A 133 -5.35 2.67 13.85
CA ARG A 133 -5.97 3.30 15.03
C ARG A 133 -6.09 4.82 14.88
N ASN A 134 -5.07 5.49 14.35
CA ASN A 134 -5.11 6.93 14.10
C ASN A 134 -6.21 7.30 13.09
N LEU A 135 -6.37 6.54 12.01
CA LEU A 135 -7.47 6.75 11.06
C LEU A 135 -8.82 6.54 11.74
N TYR A 136 -8.96 5.51 12.58
CA TYR A 136 -10.18 5.27 13.34
C TYR A 136 -10.54 6.44 14.27
N LEU A 137 -9.56 7.02 14.96
CA LEU A 137 -9.75 8.23 15.78
C LEU A 137 -10.21 9.43 14.94
N ASN A 138 -9.92 9.45 13.64
CA ASN A 138 -10.38 10.46 12.68
C ASN A 138 -11.68 10.05 11.95
N ASN A 139 -12.56 9.28 12.61
CA ASN A 139 -13.85 8.83 12.09
C ASN A 139 -13.81 7.87 10.88
N VAL A 140 -12.64 7.40 10.46
CA VAL A 140 -12.55 6.37 9.41
C VAL A 140 -13.03 5.03 9.96
N ARG A 141 -13.85 4.31 9.18
CA ARG A 141 -14.38 3.00 9.60
C ARG A 141 -13.99 1.87 8.67
N LYS A 142 -13.89 2.11 7.37
CA LYS A 142 -13.58 1.06 6.39
C LYS A 142 -12.13 1.19 5.94
N ILE A 143 -11.30 0.24 6.33
CA ILE A 143 -9.85 0.27 6.05
C ILE A 143 -9.44 -1.05 5.39
N VAL A 144 -8.71 -0.95 4.28
CA VAL A 144 -8.08 -2.09 3.60
C VAL A 144 -6.59 -2.01 3.84
N CYS A 145 -6.03 -3.00 4.53
CA CYS A 145 -4.59 -3.17 4.69
C CYS A 145 -4.10 -4.18 3.65
N ALA A 146 -3.45 -3.72 2.59
CA ALA A 146 -2.86 -4.60 1.60
C ALA A 146 -1.54 -5.19 2.10
N GLY A 147 -1.40 -6.51 1.95
CA GLY A 147 -0.13 -7.20 2.17
C GLY A 147 0.95 -6.78 1.17
N VAL A 148 2.17 -7.24 1.42
CA VAL A 148 3.29 -7.12 0.48
C VAL A 148 3.33 -8.37 -0.39
N LEU A 149 3.56 -8.21 -1.70
CA LEU A 149 3.77 -9.32 -2.65
C LEU A 149 4.99 -10.18 -2.30
N PRO A 150 5.15 -11.37 -2.92
CA PRO A 150 6.39 -12.15 -2.86
C PRO A 150 7.57 -11.38 -3.46
N LEU A 151 8.16 -10.49 -2.65
CA LEU A 151 9.18 -9.53 -3.07
C LEU A 151 10.47 -10.23 -3.49
N GLY A 152 10.78 -11.38 -2.89
CA GLY A 152 11.91 -12.22 -3.29
C GLY A 152 11.80 -12.73 -4.73
N CYS A 153 10.59 -12.77 -5.29
CA CYS A 153 10.34 -13.15 -6.69
C CYS A 153 10.22 -11.94 -7.63
N ALA A 154 10.39 -10.72 -7.14
CA ALA A 154 10.34 -9.54 -8.00
C ALA A 154 11.54 -9.54 -8.97
N PRO A 155 11.41 -9.01 -10.21
CA PRO A 155 12.48 -9.04 -11.22
C PRO A 155 13.81 -8.47 -10.70
N ARG A 156 13.77 -7.38 -9.93
CA ARG A 156 14.96 -6.77 -9.31
C ARG A 156 15.70 -7.71 -8.35
N MET A 157 14.97 -8.61 -7.69
CA MET A 157 15.54 -9.62 -6.79
C MET A 157 16.05 -10.83 -7.56
N LEU A 158 15.34 -11.29 -8.60
CA LEU A 158 15.77 -12.38 -9.49
C LEU A 158 17.13 -12.11 -10.15
N LEU A 159 17.38 -10.85 -10.54
CA LEU A 159 18.68 -10.42 -11.08
C LEU A 159 19.85 -10.61 -10.08
N ARG A 160 19.57 -10.73 -8.77
CA ARG A 160 20.58 -10.95 -7.72
C ARG A 160 20.78 -12.44 -7.39
N SER A 161 19.90 -13.32 -7.87
CA SER A 161 19.78 -14.71 -7.42
C SER A 161 19.72 -15.72 -8.57
N ASN A 162 20.28 -15.38 -9.74
CA ASN A 162 20.30 -16.26 -10.92
C ASN A 162 18.91 -16.86 -11.24
N ASP A 163 17.89 -15.99 -11.28
CA ASP A 163 16.50 -16.33 -11.61
C ASP A 163 15.73 -17.21 -10.60
N SER A 164 16.24 -17.41 -9.38
CA SER A 164 15.47 -18.01 -8.28
C SER A 164 14.89 -16.97 -7.34
N CYS A 165 13.73 -17.21 -6.73
CA CYS A 165 13.23 -16.32 -5.68
C CYS A 165 14.20 -16.29 -4.48
N LEU A 166 14.32 -15.13 -3.83
CA LEU A 166 15.06 -15.00 -2.58
C LEU A 166 14.18 -15.39 -1.38
N ASP A 167 14.35 -16.60 -0.87
CA ASP A 167 13.53 -17.16 0.23
C ASP A 167 13.63 -16.33 1.51
N GLU A 168 14.82 -15.83 1.85
CA GLU A 168 15.02 -14.98 3.02
C GLU A 168 14.14 -13.72 2.97
N VAL A 169 14.06 -13.06 1.80
CA VAL A 169 13.20 -11.88 1.61
C VAL A 169 11.74 -12.24 1.77
N ASN A 170 11.32 -13.37 1.18
CA ASN A 170 9.94 -13.84 1.26
C ASN A 170 9.55 -14.26 2.68
N MET A 171 10.47 -14.78 3.48
CA MET A 171 10.23 -15.13 4.89
C MET A 171 9.86 -13.90 5.73
N PHE A 172 10.60 -12.80 5.60
CA PHE A 172 10.28 -11.54 6.28
C PHE A 172 8.94 -10.94 5.81
N VAL A 173 8.68 -11.00 4.51
CA VAL A 173 7.39 -10.55 3.95
C VAL A 173 6.22 -11.38 4.48
N LEU A 174 6.36 -12.70 4.54
CA LEU A 174 5.34 -13.61 5.06
C LEU A 174 5.08 -13.36 6.54
N GLU A 175 6.13 -13.15 7.33
CA GLU A 175 6.01 -12.79 8.75
C GLU A 175 5.20 -11.49 8.91
N TYR A 176 5.55 -10.43 8.17
CA TYR A 176 4.79 -9.17 8.19
C TYR A 176 3.32 -9.37 7.78
N ASN A 177 3.06 -10.09 6.69
CA ASN A 177 1.70 -10.31 6.19
C ASN A 177 0.85 -11.10 7.19
N THR A 178 1.40 -12.18 7.76
CA THR A 178 0.71 -13.03 8.74
C THR A 178 0.37 -12.21 9.99
N MET A 179 1.35 -11.47 10.52
CA MET A 179 1.13 -10.61 11.67
C MET A 179 0.12 -9.48 11.39
N MET A 180 0.14 -8.89 10.19
CA MET A 180 -0.86 -7.89 9.81
C MET A 180 -2.27 -8.49 9.77
N GLU A 181 -2.44 -9.69 9.22
CA GLU A 181 -3.73 -10.39 9.20
C GLU A 181 -4.25 -10.65 10.62
N GLU A 182 -3.41 -11.18 11.51
CA GLU A 182 -3.74 -11.40 12.92
C GLU A 182 -4.12 -10.10 13.65
N ASN A 183 -3.35 -9.02 13.42
CA ASN A 183 -3.63 -7.73 14.05
C ASN A 183 -4.91 -7.08 13.50
N VAL A 184 -5.28 -7.32 12.24
CA VAL A 184 -6.57 -6.86 11.70
C VAL A 184 -7.73 -7.54 12.44
N VAL A 185 -7.63 -8.83 12.76
CA VAL A 185 -8.64 -9.52 13.58
C VAL A 185 -8.73 -8.89 14.97
N ALA A 186 -7.59 -8.68 15.63
CA ALA A 186 -7.54 -8.05 16.95
C ALA A 186 -8.13 -6.62 16.95
N ILE A 187 -7.80 -5.82 15.93
CA ILE A 187 -8.30 -4.45 15.78
C ILE A 187 -9.82 -4.42 15.60
N ASN A 188 -10.41 -5.33 14.82
CA ASN A 188 -11.87 -5.37 14.68
C ASN A 188 -12.58 -5.82 15.97
N ALA A 189 -11.92 -6.61 16.82
CA ALA A 189 -12.43 -6.96 18.14
C ALA A 189 -12.30 -5.80 19.14
N GLU A 190 -11.24 -4.99 19.02
CA GLU A 190 -10.96 -3.82 19.85
C GLU A 190 -11.86 -2.62 19.49
N LEU A 191 -12.08 -2.37 18.19
CA LEU A 191 -12.72 -1.16 17.68
C LEU A 191 -14.13 -1.46 17.19
N GLY A 192 -15.13 -1.12 18.02
CA GLY A 192 -16.50 -1.63 17.90
C GLY A 192 -17.22 -1.42 16.56
N ASP A 193 -17.01 -0.30 15.87
CA ASP A 193 -17.63 -0.03 14.56
C ASP A 193 -16.63 0.01 13.39
N ALA A 194 -15.41 -0.50 13.60
CA ALA A 194 -14.42 -0.61 12.54
C ALA A 194 -14.70 -1.81 11.62
N HIS A 195 -14.34 -1.63 10.35
CA HIS A 195 -14.35 -2.64 9.30
C HIS A 195 -12.98 -2.64 8.64
N VAL A 196 -12.03 -3.31 9.27
CA VAL A 196 -10.67 -3.44 8.76
C VAL A 196 -10.53 -4.80 8.08
N ILE A 197 -10.01 -4.83 6.86
CA ILE A 197 -9.73 -6.08 6.15
C ILE A 197 -8.25 -6.17 5.76
N PHE A 198 -7.69 -7.36 5.84
CA PHE A 198 -6.39 -7.67 5.27
C PHE A 198 -6.58 -8.18 3.83
N CYS A 199 -5.90 -7.57 2.87
CA CYS A 199 -5.90 -8.02 1.48
C CYS A 199 -4.62 -8.80 1.20
N ASP A 200 -4.75 -10.13 1.22
CA ASP A 200 -3.66 -11.07 0.95
C ASP A 200 -3.31 -11.14 -0.54
N VAL A 201 -2.62 -10.10 -1.00
CA VAL A 201 -2.09 -10.02 -2.36
C VAL A 201 -0.91 -10.96 -2.58
N TYR A 202 -0.27 -11.45 -1.50
CA TYR A 202 0.86 -12.37 -1.58
C TYR A 202 0.42 -13.70 -2.15
N ARG A 203 -0.58 -14.34 -1.53
CA ARG A 203 -1.10 -15.64 -1.98
C ARG A 203 -1.68 -15.55 -3.38
N ALA A 204 -2.40 -14.46 -3.69
CA ALA A 204 -2.92 -14.22 -5.03
C ALA A 204 -1.80 -14.19 -6.09
N MET A 205 -0.66 -13.56 -5.78
CA MET A 205 0.46 -13.50 -6.71
C MET A 205 1.24 -14.80 -6.81
N ILE A 206 1.41 -15.54 -5.71
CA ILE A 206 2.01 -16.88 -5.75
C ILE A 206 1.19 -17.81 -6.66
N GLU A 207 -0.14 -17.73 -6.58
CA GLU A 207 -1.03 -18.50 -7.45
C GLU A 207 -0.81 -18.17 -8.94
N VAL A 208 -0.67 -16.87 -9.25
CA VAL A 208 -0.35 -16.40 -10.62
C VAL A 208 1.02 -16.87 -11.09
N ILE A 209 2.03 -16.84 -10.22
CA ILE A 209 3.40 -17.29 -10.52
C ILE A 209 3.43 -18.81 -10.80
N ASN A 210 2.70 -19.59 -10.01
CA ASN A 210 2.68 -21.06 -10.12
C ASN A 210 1.77 -21.56 -11.26
N HIS A 211 0.74 -20.80 -11.64
CA HIS A 211 -0.23 -21.17 -12.66
C HIS A 211 -0.40 -20.11 -13.76
N PRO A 212 0.67 -19.69 -14.46
CA PRO A 212 0.64 -18.56 -15.39
C PRO A 212 -0.32 -18.80 -16.58
N THR A 213 -0.52 -20.04 -17.02
CA THR A 213 -1.45 -20.36 -18.11
C THR A 213 -2.91 -20.09 -17.75
N THR A 214 -3.28 -20.20 -16.47
CA THR A 214 -4.64 -19.92 -15.96
C THR A 214 -4.97 -18.44 -15.98
N TYR A 215 -3.98 -17.58 -15.70
CA TYR A 215 -4.14 -16.14 -15.57
C TYR A 215 -3.65 -15.35 -16.80
N GLY A 216 -3.21 -16.04 -17.84
CA GLY A 216 -2.57 -15.49 -19.04
C GLY A 216 -1.05 -15.42 -18.90
N THR A 217 -0.33 -15.69 -20.00
CA THR A 217 1.14 -15.72 -20.01
C THR A 217 1.75 -14.37 -19.65
N ILE A 218 2.27 -14.26 -18.42
CA ILE A 218 3.07 -13.12 -17.99
C ILE A 218 4.50 -13.33 -18.49
N ASN A 219 4.89 -12.61 -19.53
CA ASN A 219 6.27 -12.62 -20.02
C ASN A 219 7.19 -11.83 -19.07
N PHE A 220 7.74 -12.52 -18.06
CA PHE A 220 8.71 -11.92 -17.13
C PHE A 220 10.04 -11.52 -17.81
N HIS A 221 10.37 -12.09 -18.98
CA HIS A 221 11.60 -11.78 -19.74
C HIS A 221 11.71 -10.35 -20.28
N ARG A 222 10.63 -9.55 -20.27
CA ARG A 222 10.71 -8.11 -20.60
C ARG A 222 11.12 -7.23 -19.43
N LEU A 223 11.24 -7.78 -18.22
CA LEU A 223 11.69 -7.06 -17.02
C LEU A 223 13.19 -7.24 -16.74
N SER A 224 13.85 -8.14 -17.46
CA SER A 224 15.27 -8.48 -17.33
C SER A 224 16.18 -7.77 -18.34
N SER A 225 15.68 -6.78 -19.11
CA SER A 225 16.56 -5.98 -19.97
C SER A 225 17.42 -5.04 -19.12
N PRO A 226 18.77 -5.09 -19.21
CA PRO A 226 19.70 -4.30 -18.39
C PRO A 226 19.72 -2.78 -18.72
N LEU A 227 18.72 -2.28 -19.44
CA LEU A 227 18.61 -0.89 -19.90
C LEU A 227 17.33 -0.25 -19.36
N LEU A 228 17.25 -0.04 -18.04
CA LEU A 228 16.36 0.97 -17.47
C LEU A 228 17.07 1.66 -16.31
N LYS A 229 17.71 2.79 -16.65
CA LYS A 229 18.18 3.78 -15.68
C LYS A 229 16.95 4.38 -15.01
N PHE A 230 16.97 4.38 -13.68
CA PHE A 230 16.10 5.20 -12.84
C PHE A 230 16.26 6.67 -13.27
N ILE A 231 15.13 7.34 -13.54
CA ILE A 231 15.01 8.80 -13.40
C ILE A 231 14.19 9.02 -12.12
#